data_AF-A0A7S2NNU1-F1
#
_entry.id   AF-A0A7S2NNU1-F1
#
_cell.length_a   1.000
_cell.length_b   1.000
_cell.length_c   1.000
_cell.angle_alpha   90.00
_cell.angle_beta   90.00
_cell.angle_gamma   90.00
#
_symmetry.space_group_name_H-M   'P 1'
#
loop_
_entity.id
_entity.type
_entity.pdbx_description
1 polymer ?
#
loop_
_entity_poly.entity_id
_entity_poly.type
_entity_poly.pdbx_seq_one_letter_code
_entity_poly.pdbx_strand_id
1 'polypeptide(L)'
;ALSTFAGLLPEDKLAHALHSDVLLRNVALSELWDPTVTKAQMDEWSKRSWFARSFWNDWPELRKQWPVYEPDRWFNTSLVTKSPVLLMNGDVDPQTPLWSAEREAKTITGAPGATLLTWPDAVHFSAINTPVVGGGDPC
;
A
#
# COMPACT_ATOMS: atom_id res chain seq x y z
N ALA A 1 23.04 3.31 20.37
CA ALA A 1 23.20 2.36 19.25
C ALA A 1 21.80 1.84 18.90
N LEU A 2 21.21 2.34 17.80
CA LEU A 2 19.99 1.76 17.25
C LEU A 2 20.40 0.50 16.49
N SER A 3 20.13 -0.65 17.09
CA SER A 3 20.21 -1.95 16.43
C SER A 3 18.96 -2.11 15.56
N THR A 4 19.14 -1.97 14.24
CA THR A 4 18.17 -2.37 13.22
C THR A 4 17.92 -3.86 13.39
N PHE A 5 16.70 -4.23 13.80
CA PHE A 5 16.27 -5.62 13.91
C PHE A 5 15.86 -6.12 12.51
N ALA A 6 16.85 -6.32 11.65
CA ALA A 6 16.69 -7.00 10.37
C ALA A 6 17.77 -8.10 10.32
N GLY A 7 17.37 -9.37 10.31
CA GLY A 7 18.27 -10.46 9.95
C GLY A 7 18.53 -11.57 10.97
N LEU A 8 17.49 -12.20 11.55
CA LEU A 8 17.69 -13.46 12.28
C LEU A 8 16.84 -14.66 11.84
N LEU A 9 16.14 -14.58 10.71
CA LEU A 9 15.64 -15.74 9.98
C LEU A 9 15.86 -15.49 8.47
N PRO A 10 16.00 -16.51 7.63
CA PRO A 10 15.90 -16.32 6.18
C PRO A 10 14.51 -15.71 5.91
N GLU A 11 14.47 -14.40 5.64
CA GLU A 11 13.21 -13.64 5.49
C GLU A 11 12.33 -14.24 4.38
N ASP A 12 12.95 -14.91 3.41
CA ASP A 12 12.32 -15.64 2.32
C ASP A 12 11.45 -16.82 2.78
N LYS A 13 11.69 -17.42 3.96
CA LYS A 13 10.89 -18.58 4.40
C LYS A 13 9.72 -18.23 5.30
N LEU A 14 9.83 -17.20 6.14
CA LEU A 14 8.72 -16.76 6.98
C LEU A 14 7.76 -15.82 6.26
N ALA A 15 8.26 -14.94 5.38
CA ALA A 15 7.39 -14.04 4.63
C ALA A 15 6.40 -14.83 3.76
N HIS A 16 6.83 -15.93 3.16
CA HIS A 16 5.96 -16.80 2.37
C HIS A 16 4.93 -17.57 3.21
N ALA A 17 5.24 -17.91 4.47
CA ALA A 17 4.34 -18.66 5.33
C ALA A 17 3.16 -17.83 5.85
N LEU A 18 3.32 -16.51 5.94
CA LEU A 18 2.28 -15.57 6.38
C LEU A 18 1.57 -14.85 5.22
N HIS A 19 2.06 -15.02 3.99
CA HIS A 19 1.44 -14.45 2.81
C HIS A 19 0.28 -15.32 2.31
N SER A 20 -0.87 -14.69 2.04
CA SER A 20 -2.01 -15.35 1.42
C SER A 20 -2.62 -14.43 0.37
N ASP A 21 -2.41 -14.76 -0.90
CA ASP A 21 -3.04 -14.04 -2.04
C ASP A 21 -4.56 -14.06 -1.95
N VAL A 22 -5.12 -15.14 -1.39
CA VAL A 22 -6.55 -15.32 -1.15
C VAL A 22 -7.05 -14.29 -0.14
N LEU A 23 -6.35 -14.14 0.99
CA LEU A 23 -6.68 -13.15 2.01
C LEU A 23 -6.51 -11.73 1.46
N LEU A 24 -5.39 -11.45 0.78
CA LEU A 24 -5.11 -10.16 0.14
C LEU A 24 -6.27 -9.74 -0.78
N ARG A 25 -6.69 -10.63 -1.69
CA ARG A 25 -7.80 -10.36 -2.62
C ARG A 25 -9.13 -10.19 -1.87
N ASN A 26 -9.37 -10.97 -0.82
CA ASN A 26 -10.61 -10.87 -0.06
C ASN A 26 -10.72 -9.54 0.69
N VAL A 27 -9.64 -9.09 1.34
CA VAL A 27 -9.57 -7.75 1.97
C VAL A 27 -9.76 -6.67 0.91
N ALA A 28 -9.03 -6.74 -0.20
CA ALA A 28 -9.10 -5.71 -1.22
C ALA A 28 -10.50 -5.61 -1.87
N LEU A 29 -11.17 -6.74 -2.13
CA LEU A 29 -12.54 -6.75 -2.65
C LEU A 29 -13.60 -6.31 -1.63
N SER A 30 -13.35 -6.54 -0.34
CA SER A 30 -14.31 -6.23 0.73
C SER A 30 -14.19 -4.78 1.22
N GLU A 31 -12.97 -4.25 1.30
CA GLU A 31 -12.69 -2.96 1.94
C GLU A 31 -12.24 -1.85 0.98
N LEU A 32 -11.58 -2.20 -0.12
CA LEU A 32 -10.94 -1.21 -1.00
C LEU A 32 -11.66 -1.02 -2.33
N TRP A 33 -12.33 -2.06 -2.82
CA TRP A 33 -12.97 -2.05 -4.12
C TRP A 33 -14.31 -1.33 -4.12
N ASP A 34 -14.51 -0.41 -5.06
CA ASP A 34 -15.82 0.20 -5.30
C ASP A 34 -16.74 -0.81 -6.01
N PRO A 35 -17.82 -1.29 -5.35
CA PRO A 35 -18.69 -2.32 -5.89
C PRO A 35 -19.50 -1.86 -7.11
N THR A 36 -19.53 -0.55 -7.40
CA THR A 36 -20.25 0.01 -8.54
C THR A 36 -19.44 -0.06 -9.84
N VAL A 37 -18.15 -0.36 -9.77
CA VAL A 37 -17.25 -0.43 -10.93
C VAL A 37 -17.57 -1.64 -11.80
N THR A 38 -17.82 -1.37 -13.09
CA THR A 38 -18.13 -2.38 -14.11
C THR A 38 -16.88 -2.83 -14.87
N LYS A 39 -16.96 -4.00 -15.52
CA LYS A 39 -15.92 -4.50 -16.42
C LYS A 39 -15.59 -3.52 -17.54
N ALA A 40 -16.61 -2.87 -18.11
CA ALA A 40 -16.44 -1.91 -19.19
C ALA A 40 -15.63 -0.68 -18.76
N GLN A 41 -15.87 -0.17 -17.54
CA GLN A 41 -15.08 0.92 -16.97
C GLN A 41 -13.62 0.51 -16.75
N MET A 42 -13.37 -0.69 -16.21
CA MET A 42 -12.01 -1.22 -16.05
C MET A 42 -11.26 -1.35 -17.38
N ASP A 43 -11.94 -1.81 -18.42
CA ASP A 43 -11.38 -1.90 -19.76
C ASP A 43 -11.08 -0.53 -20.37
N GLU A 44 -11.95 0.46 -20.13
CA GLU A 44 -11.68 1.84 -20.55
C GLU A 44 -10.47 2.44 -19.82
N TRP A 45 -10.40 2.29 -18.49
CA TRP A 45 -9.27 2.76 -17.69
C TRP A 45 -7.97 2.10 -18.16
N SER A 46 -7.98 0.78 -18.35
CA SER A 46 -6.82 0.04 -18.87
C SER A 46 -6.34 0.57 -20.21
N LYS A 47 -7.25 0.92 -21.13
CA LYS A 47 -6.89 1.49 -22.45
C LYS A 47 -6.32 2.90 -22.36
N ARG A 48 -6.72 3.68 -21.35
CA ARG A 48 -6.29 5.08 -21.16
C ARG A 48 -5.00 5.18 -20.36
N SER A 49 -4.70 4.20 -19.52
CA SER A 49 -3.51 4.16 -18.69
C SER A 49 -2.29 3.70 -19.48
N TRP A 50 -1.16 4.40 -19.31
CA TRP A 50 0.10 4.06 -19.97
C TRP A 50 0.79 2.84 -19.33
N PHE A 51 0.42 2.54 -18.08
CA PHE A 51 1.07 1.51 -17.25
C PHE A 51 0.10 0.51 -16.61
N ALA A 52 -1.19 0.54 -16.97
CA ALA A 52 -2.13 -0.42 -16.42
C ALA A 52 -1.87 -1.80 -17.02
N ARG A 53 -1.50 -2.75 -16.16
CA ARG A 53 -1.64 -4.17 -16.48
C ARG A 53 -3.07 -4.57 -16.18
N SER A 54 -3.62 -5.52 -16.93
CA SER A 54 -4.96 -6.07 -16.74
C SER A 54 -5.13 -6.90 -15.45
N PHE A 55 -4.32 -6.62 -14.42
CA PHE A 55 -4.14 -7.43 -13.21
C PHE A 55 -5.44 -7.52 -12.39
N TRP A 56 -6.35 -6.56 -12.55
CA TRP A 56 -7.60 -6.45 -11.79
C TRP A 56 -8.87 -6.43 -12.67
N ASN A 57 -8.75 -6.73 -13.97
CA ASN A 57 -9.90 -6.61 -14.88
C ASN A 57 -10.98 -7.66 -14.60
N ASP A 58 -10.66 -8.74 -13.90
CA ASP A 58 -11.58 -9.80 -13.48
C ASP A 58 -12.35 -9.48 -12.20
N TRP A 59 -11.97 -8.42 -11.46
CA TRP A 59 -12.54 -8.11 -10.14
C TRP A 59 -14.06 -7.91 -10.10
N PRO A 60 -14.70 -7.21 -11.06
CA PRO A 60 -16.16 -7.12 -11.10
C PRO A 60 -16.86 -8.48 -11.14
N GLU A 61 -16.31 -9.45 -11.88
CA GLU A 61 -16.88 -10.80 -11.97
C GLU A 61 -16.49 -11.67 -10.77
N LEU A 62 -15.26 -11.49 -10.25
CA LEU A 62 -14.79 -12.18 -9.05
C LEU A 62 -15.65 -11.81 -7.85
N ARG A 63 -15.98 -10.53 -7.67
CA ARG A 63 -16.83 -10.05 -6.55
C ARG A 63 -18.23 -10.66 -6.54
N LYS A 64 -18.79 -11.00 -7.70
CA LYS A 64 -20.12 -11.66 -7.78
C LYS A 64 -20.11 -13.10 -7.24
N GLN A 65 -18.94 -13.73 -7.26
CA GLN A 65 -18.74 -15.14 -6.89
C GLN A 65 -18.10 -15.29 -5.52
N TRP A 66 -17.27 -14.31 -5.13
CA TRP A 66 -16.45 -14.36 -3.93
C TRP A 66 -17.19 -13.75 -2.73
N PRO A 67 -17.29 -14.46 -1.59
CA PRO A 67 -17.91 -13.90 -0.39
C PRO A 67 -17.06 -12.73 0.14
N VAL A 68 -17.62 -11.52 0.11
CA VAL A 68 -17.06 -10.35 0.78
C VAL A 68 -17.56 -10.30 2.22
N TYR A 69 -16.71 -9.87 3.15
CA TYR A 69 -17.14 -9.65 4.53
C TYR A 69 -17.55 -8.19 4.74
N GLU A 70 -18.40 -7.96 5.74
CA GLU A 70 -18.71 -6.60 6.20
C GLU A 70 -17.53 -6.07 7.02
N PRO A 71 -17.01 -4.88 6.70
CA PRO A 71 -15.87 -4.33 7.42
C PRO A 71 -16.17 -4.22 8.92
N ASP A 72 -15.18 -4.56 9.75
CA ASP A 72 -15.37 -4.64 11.20
C ASP A 72 -15.08 -3.28 11.89
N ARG A 73 -14.96 -3.30 13.22
CA ARG A 73 -14.69 -2.10 14.03
C ARG A 73 -13.36 -1.39 13.71
N TRP A 74 -12.46 -2.04 12.98
CA TRP A 74 -11.16 -1.49 12.62
C TRP A 74 -11.18 -0.83 11.23
N PHE A 75 -12.23 -1.06 10.44
CA PHE A 75 -12.38 -0.42 9.14
C PHE A 75 -12.47 1.10 9.27
N ASN A 76 -11.73 1.81 8.40
CA ASN A 76 -11.63 3.27 8.39
C ASN A 76 -11.22 3.87 9.76
N THR A 77 -10.51 3.08 10.57
CA THR A 77 -9.78 3.57 11.74
C THR A 77 -8.30 3.73 11.39
N SER A 78 -7.59 4.53 12.17
CA SER A 78 -6.15 4.72 12.01
C SER A 78 -5.40 4.20 13.23
N LEU A 79 -4.09 4.01 13.09
CA LEU A 79 -3.23 3.46 14.13
C LEU A 79 -3.25 4.36 15.38
N VAL A 80 -3.43 3.73 16.55
CA VAL A 80 -3.24 4.35 17.86
C VAL A 80 -1.99 3.77 18.49
N THR A 81 -0.97 4.59 18.75
CA THR A 81 0.32 4.08 19.25
C THR A 81 1.00 5.05 20.22
N LYS A 82 1.81 4.48 21.13
CA LYS A 82 2.69 5.23 22.05
C LYS A 82 4.12 5.34 21.52
N SER A 83 4.40 4.66 20.41
CA SER A 83 5.71 4.69 19.77
C SER A 83 5.72 5.76 18.67
N PRO A 84 6.86 6.44 18.44
CA PRO A 84 7.01 7.29 17.27
C PRO A 84 6.76 6.49 15.99
N VAL A 85 6.02 7.06 15.05
CA VAL A 85 5.82 6.48 13.72
C VAL A 85 6.56 7.32 12.69
N LEU A 86 7.36 6.65 11.87
CA LEU A 86 7.96 7.23 10.67
C LEU A 86 7.22 6.70 9.45
N LEU A 87 6.66 7.61 8.67
CA LEU A 87 6.08 7.34 7.36
C LEU A 87 7.04 7.87 6.29
N MET A 88 7.20 7.12 5.21
CA MET A 88 8.09 7.47 4.10
C MET A 88 7.32 7.27 2.80
N ASN A 89 7.25 8.27 1.95
CA ASN A 89 6.58 8.17 0.64
C ASN A 89 7.30 9.01 -0.42
N GLY A 90 7.28 8.54 -1.66
CA GLY A 90 7.70 9.33 -2.81
C GLY A 90 6.58 10.25 -3.28
N ASP A 91 6.91 11.41 -3.85
CA ASP A 91 5.90 12.35 -4.37
C ASP A 91 5.33 11.94 -5.74
N VAL A 92 5.98 11.02 -6.46
CA VAL A 92 5.55 10.49 -7.76
C VAL A 92 5.16 9.01 -7.70
N ASP A 93 4.92 8.44 -6.53
CA ASP A 93 4.46 7.04 -6.38
C ASP A 93 2.98 6.89 -6.83
N PRO A 94 2.70 6.19 -7.94
CA PRO A 94 1.33 6.00 -8.41
C PRO A 94 0.59 4.87 -7.68
N GLN A 95 1.31 3.97 -7.00
CA GLN A 95 0.74 2.81 -6.31
C GLN A 95 0.30 3.17 -4.89
N THR A 96 1.09 4.00 -4.20
CA THR A 96 0.73 4.61 -2.91
C THR A 96 0.88 6.14 -3.00
N PRO A 97 -0.14 6.85 -3.51
CA PRO A 97 -0.06 8.29 -3.72
C PRO A 97 0.20 9.07 -2.44
N LEU A 98 1.01 10.15 -2.55
CA LEU A 98 1.43 10.98 -1.42
C LEU A 98 0.27 11.46 -0.53
N TRP A 99 -0.86 11.87 -1.13
CA TRP A 99 -2.04 12.33 -0.38
C TRP A 99 -2.57 11.27 0.60
N SER A 100 -2.37 9.98 0.31
CA SER A 100 -2.80 8.89 1.17
C SER A 100 -1.91 8.79 2.41
N ALA A 101 -0.58 8.89 2.22
CA ALA A 101 0.38 8.96 3.32
C ALA A 101 0.19 10.23 4.17
N GLU A 102 -0.11 11.38 3.55
CA GLU A 102 -0.46 12.61 4.27
C GLU A 102 -1.73 12.46 5.10
N ARG A 103 -2.75 11.78 4.57
CA ARG A 103 -3.98 11.49 5.31
C ARG A 103 -3.66 10.61 6.52
N GLU A 104 -2.91 9.53 6.33
CA GLU A 104 -2.54 8.62 7.41
C GLU A 104 -1.72 9.33 8.49
N ALA A 105 -0.72 10.12 8.10
CA ALA A 105 0.10 10.92 9.03
C ALA A 105 -0.74 11.85 9.92
N LYS A 106 -1.86 12.37 9.39
CA LYS A 106 -2.80 13.24 10.13
C LYS A 106 -3.76 12.46 11.02
N THR A 107 -4.04 11.19 10.70
CA THR A 107 -5.01 10.38 11.44
C THR A 107 -4.37 9.47 12.49
N ILE A 108 -3.08 9.15 12.38
CA ILE A 108 -2.37 8.41 13.43
C ILE A 108 -2.41 9.22 14.73
N THR A 109 -2.87 8.58 15.81
CA THR A 109 -3.02 9.24 17.11
C THR A 109 -2.16 8.58 18.20
N GLY A 110 -1.93 9.34 19.27
CA GLY A 110 -1.05 8.98 20.39
C GLY A 110 0.29 9.73 20.33
N ALA A 111 0.97 9.83 21.46
CA ALA A 111 2.25 10.53 21.56
C ALA A 111 3.41 9.56 21.25
N PRO A 112 4.43 9.98 20.48
CA PRO A 112 4.70 11.34 19.99
C PRO A 112 4.10 11.68 18.61
N GLY A 113 3.28 10.81 18.02
CA GLY A 113 2.62 11.03 16.72
C GLY A 113 3.38 10.44 15.54
N ALA A 114 2.99 10.85 14.32
CA ALA A 114 3.60 10.43 13.07
C ALA A 114 4.44 11.55 12.44
N THR A 115 5.60 11.20 11.90
CA THR A 115 6.41 12.06 11.02
C THR A 115 6.36 11.51 9.61
N LEU A 116 5.95 12.32 8.64
CA LEU A 116 6.01 11.97 7.22
C LEU A 116 7.26 12.59 6.59
N LEU A 117 8.08 11.74 6.00
CA LEU A 117 9.16 12.15 5.11
C LEU A 117 8.74 11.90 3.66
N THR A 118 8.92 12.93 2.83
CA THR A 118 8.59 12.87 1.40
C THR A 118 9.87 12.94 0.58
N TRP A 119 10.07 11.99 -0.32
CA TRP A 119 11.19 12.00 -1.26
C TRP A 119 10.76 12.56 -2.61
N PRO A 120 11.46 13.59 -3.11
CA PRO A 120 11.19 14.11 -4.44
C PRO A 120 11.60 13.11 -5.51
N ASP A 121 10.80 13.00 -6.56
CA ASP A 121 10.99 12.15 -7.73
C ASP A 121 11.14 10.64 -7.41
N ALA A 122 10.72 10.21 -6.22
CA ALA A 122 10.77 8.82 -5.82
C ALA A 122 9.45 8.10 -6.14
N VAL A 123 9.57 6.88 -6.67
CA VAL A 123 8.45 5.99 -6.96
C VAL A 123 8.17 5.04 -5.80
N HIS A 124 7.29 4.06 -6.02
CA HIS A 124 6.98 3.00 -5.08
C HIS A 124 8.23 2.30 -4.53
N PHE A 125 8.18 1.93 -3.24
CA PHE A 125 9.33 1.49 -2.46
C PHE A 125 10.45 2.53 -2.38
N SER A 126 10.11 3.78 -2.04
CA SER A 126 11.05 4.90 -2.05
C SER A 126 12.29 4.67 -1.19
N ALA A 127 12.20 3.90 -0.10
CA ALA A 127 13.37 3.55 0.71
C ALA A 127 14.50 2.90 -0.10
N ILE A 128 14.18 2.13 -1.15
CA ILE A 128 15.13 1.37 -1.99
C ILE A 128 15.15 1.80 -3.47
N ASN A 129 14.26 2.71 -3.88
CA ASN A 129 14.13 3.19 -5.26
C ASN A 129 14.35 4.70 -5.38
N THR A 130 14.71 5.39 -4.30
CA THR A 130 14.98 6.83 -4.34
C THR A 130 16.25 7.10 -5.14
N PRO A 131 16.20 7.95 -6.17
CA PRO A 131 17.40 8.41 -6.86
C PRO A 131 18.34 9.16 -5.92
N VAL A 132 19.62 8.81 -5.92
CA VAL A 132 20.66 9.60 -5.25
C VAL A 132 21.15 10.73 -6.16
N VAL A 133 21.27 11.93 -5.60
CA VAL A 133 21.84 13.08 -6.31
C VAL A 133 23.27 12.72 -6.76
N GLY A 134 23.49 12.65 -8.08
CA GLY A 134 24.78 12.32 -8.68
C GLY A 134 24.87 10.96 -9.37
N GLY A 135 23.82 10.13 -9.28
CA GLY A 135 23.83 8.77 -9.84
C GLY A 135 24.63 7.81 -8.97
N GLY A 136 23.99 6.75 -8.50
CA GLY A 136 24.54 5.76 -7.58
C GLY A 136 23.45 4.77 -7.19
N ASP A 137 23.82 3.76 -6.40
CA ASP A 137 22.84 2.80 -5.89
C ASP A 137 21.83 3.56 -5.01
N PRO A 138 20.52 3.29 -5.19
CA PRO A 138 19.52 3.79 -4.25
C PRO A 138 19.82 3.23 -2.85
N CYS A 139 19.41 3.98 -1.82
CA CYS A 139 19.64 3.63 -0.41
C CYS A 139 19.15 2.23 -0.03
#